data_AF-A0A1Q6E4E4-F1
#
_entry.id   AF-A0A1Q6E4E4-F1
#
_cell.length_a   1.000
_cell.length_b   1.000
_cell.length_c   1.000
_cell.angle_alpha   90.00
_cell.angle_beta   90.00
_cell.angle_gamma   90.00
#
_symmetry.space_group_name_H-M   'P 1'
#
loop_
_entity.id
_entity.type
_entity.pdbx_description
1 polymer ?
#
loop_
_entity_poly.entity_id
_entity_poly.type
_entity_poly.pdbx_seq_one_letter_code
_entity_poly.pdbx_strand_id
1 'polypeptide(L)'
;MRSDEVSADIKVFISSKSQARHSPGLGLGVVELCERVERLGSLNKAAADMGMAYSKAWRIVKQAEEGLDVALFLRQGARGSCLTEEAKALIELFRKVERETNACANRVLRESLDDLVDKGVLSHASAPDLEKKATPELIAQVRALGL
;
A
#
# COMPACT_ATOMS: atom_id res chain seq x y z
N MET A 1 3.61 -3.31 -23.83
CA MET A 1 3.46 -3.28 -22.36
C MET A 1 3.08 -4.68 -21.95
N ARG A 2 3.92 -5.40 -21.19
CA ARG A 2 3.59 -6.77 -20.80
C ARG A 2 2.61 -6.76 -19.62
N SER A 3 1.70 -7.72 -19.55
CA SER A 3 0.71 -7.83 -18.48
C SER A 3 1.32 -8.08 -17.09
N ASP A 4 2.60 -8.49 -17.02
CA ASP A 4 3.37 -8.64 -15.79
C ASP A 4 4.15 -7.39 -15.35
N GLU A 5 4.24 -6.34 -16.18
CA GLU A 5 4.93 -5.07 -15.86
C GLU A 5 3.99 -4.00 -15.30
N VAL A 6 2.69 -4.27 -15.21
CA VAL A 6 1.67 -3.30 -14.81
C VAL A 6 0.90 -3.82 -13.62
N SER A 7 0.72 -2.97 -12.61
CA SER A 7 -0.14 -3.22 -11.45
C SER A 7 -1.29 -2.23 -11.40
N ALA A 8 -2.39 -2.67 -10.80
CA ALA A 8 -3.48 -1.81 -10.38
C ALA A 8 -3.48 -1.69 -8.86
N ASP A 9 -3.41 -0.45 -8.36
CA ASP A 9 -3.38 -0.15 -6.93
C ASP A 9 -4.65 0.61 -6.52
N ILE A 10 -5.47 -0.04 -5.70
CA ILE A 10 -6.74 0.48 -5.18
C ILE A 10 -6.52 1.02 -3.76
N LYS A 11 -6.77 2.32 -3.60
CA LYS A 11 -6.75 2.97 -2.28
C LYS A 11 -8.08 2.73 -1.58
N VAL A 12 -8.04 1.96 -0.50
CA VAL A 12 -9.21 1.70 0.35
C VAL A 12 -9.39 2.83 1.36
N PHE A 13 -10.63 3.20 1.59
CA PHE A 13 -11.05 4.12 2.64
C PHE A 13 -12.39 3.64 3.22
N ILE A 14 -12.44 3.47 4.54
CA ILE A 14 -13.65 3.04 5.25
C ILE A 14 -14.19 4.21 6.06
N SER A 15 -15.45 4.58 5.85
CA SER A 15 -16.15 5.64 6.59
C SER A 15 -17.58 5.24 6.92
N SER A 16 -18.16 5.85 7.94
CA SER A 16 -19.58 5.66 8.25
C SER A 16 -20.46 6.32 7.17
N LYS A 17 -21.46 5.60 6.65
CA LYS A 17 -22.40 6.09 5.62
C LYS A 17 -23.31 7.23 6.10
N SER A 18 -23.41 7.43 7.42
CA SER A 18 -24.28 8.45 8.02
C SER A 18 -23.74 9.88 7.90
N GLN A 19 -22.48 10.05 7.48
CA GLN A 19 -21.82 11.34 7.40
C GLN A 19 -21.51 11.72 5.94
N ALA A 20 -21.34 13.02 5.67
CA ALA A 20 -21.17 13.61 4.33
C ALA A 20 -20.05 12.94 3.49
N ARG A 21 -20.02 13.20 2.17
CA ARG A 21 -19.09 12.60 1.17
C ARG A 21 -17.58 12.76 1.45
N HIS A 22 -17.19 13.42 2.54
CA HIS A 22 -15.81 13.59 3.01
C HIS A 22 -15.67 13.40 4.53
N SER A 23 -16.50 12.54 5.12
CA SER A 23 -16.35 12.20 6.53
C SER A 23 -14.97 11.57 6.79
N PRO A 24 -14.27 12.00 7.86
CA PRO A 24 -13.10 11.29 8.33
C PRO A 24 -13.35 9.80 8.53
N GLY A 25 -12.31 9.00 8.43
CA GLY A 25 -12.45 7.56 8.51
C GLY A 25 -11.11 6.86 8.48
N LEU A 26 -11.18 5.56 8.22
CA LEU A 26 -10.04 4.68 8.19
C LEU A 26 -9.44 4.63 6.77
N GLY A 27 -8.46 5.50 6.53
CA GLY A 27 -7.56 5.41 5.39
C GLY A 27 -6.20 4.84 5.77
N LEU A 28 -5.38 4.52 4.75
CA LEU A 28 -4.06 3.91 4.94
C LEU A 28 -3.20 4.62 6.01
N GLY A 29 -3.16 5.95 6.01
CA GLY A 29 -2.36 6.70 6.98
C GLY A 29 -2.81 6.54 8.44
N VAL A 30 -4.10 6.33 8.70
CA VAL A 30 -4.61 6.04 10.06
C VAL A 30 -4.26 4.60 10.44
N VAL A 31 -4.41 3.66 9.51
CA VAL A 31 -4.07 2.24 9.70
C VAL A 31 -2.58 2.08 10.03
N GLU A 32 -1.70 2.67 9.24
CA GLU A 32 -0.25 2.63 9.48
C GLU A 32 0.14 3.25 10.83
N LEU A 33 -0.53 4.33 11.22
CA LEU A 33 -0.31 4.96 12.51
C LEU A 33 -0.71 4.01 13.65
N CYS A 34 -1.88 3.36 13.55
CA CYS A 34 -2.34 2.37 14.52
C CYS A 34 -1.39 1.17 14.64
N GLU A 35 -0.96 0.59 13.52
CA GLU A 35 -0.01 -0.54 13.49
C GLU A 35 1.33 -0.16 14.13
N ARG A 36 1.82 1.06 13.88
CA ARG A 36 3.04 1.57 14.52
C ARG A 36 2.86 1.82 16.01
N VAL A 37 1.69 2.27 16.46
CA VAL A 37 1.40 2.39 17.90
C VAL A 37 1.41 1.03 18.57
N GLU A 38 0.80 0.01 17.96
CA GLU A 38 0.82 -1.36 18.51
C GLU A 38 2.27 -1.88 18.63
N ARG A 39 3.11 -1.59 17.64
CA ARG A 39 4.53 -1.99 17.64
C ARG A 39 5.41 -1.18 18.61
N LEU A 40 5.18 0.13 18.74
CA LEU A 40 6.06 1.06 19.45
C LEU A 40 5.54 1.47 20.84
N GLY A 41 4.28 1.15 21.15
CA GLY A 41 3.58 1.45 22.39
C GLY A 41 3.26 2.94 22.60
N SER A 42 3.42 3.80 21.60
CA SER A 42 3.23 5.24 21.77
C SER A 42 2.86 5.95 20.46
N LEU A 43 1.80 6.76 20.52
CA LEU A 43 1.40 7.65 19.43
C LEU A 43 2.50 8.65 19.04
N ASN A 44 3.28 9.12 20.03
CA ASN A 44 4.39 10.04 19.75
C ASN A 44 5.52 9.33 18.99
N LYS A 45 5.91 8.13 19.43
CA LYS A 45 6.92 7.33 18.72
C LYS A 45 6.46 6.97 17.31
N ALA A 46 5.19 6.56 17.15
CA ALA A 46 4.60 6.26 15.85
C ALA A 46 4.59 7.47 14.92
N ALA A 47 4.24 8.66 15.44
CA ALA A 47 4.29 9.90 14.67
C ALA A 47 5.72 10.23 14.21
N ALA A 48 6.70 10.15 15.12
CA ALA A 48 8.11 10.38 14.80
C ALA A 48 8.64 9.38 13.75
N ASP A 49 8.30 8.09 13.89
CA ASP A 49 8.64 7.01 12.96
C ASP A 49 8.04 7.26 11.56
N MET A 50 6.87 7.91 11.48
CA MET A 50 6.22 8.32 10.22
C MET A 50 6.75 9.65 9.65
N GLY A 51 7.72 10.29 10.31
CA GLY A 51 8.18 11.63 9.93
C GLY A 51 7.09 12.70 10.04
N MET A 52 6.08 12.50 10.91
CA MET A 52 4.96 13.41 11.07
C MET A 52 4.98 14.10 12.43
N ALA A 53 4.55 15.36 12.46
CA ALA A 53 4.37 16.07 13.73
C ALA A 53 3.31 15.37 14.60
N TYR A 54 3.57 15.26 15.90
CA TYR A 54 2.64 14.65 16.86
C TYR A 54 1.23 15.27 16.81
N SER A 55 1.14 16.59 16.68
CA SER A 55 -0.14 17.30 16.56
C SER A 55 -0.95 16.89 15.33
N LYS A 56 -0.27 16.54 14.22
CA LYS A 56 -0.91 16.00 13.01
C LYS A 56 -1.43 14.59 13.27
N ALA A 57 -0.61 13.72 13.88
CA ALA A 57 -1.01 12.36 14.24
C ALA A 57 -2.26 12.37 15.15
N TRP A 58 -2.23 13.20 16.19
CA TRP A 58 -3.37 13.38 17.09
C TRP A 58 -4.64 13.84 16.36
N ARG A 59 -4.52 14.83 15.48
CA ARG A 59 -5.66 15.35 14.73
C ARG A 59 -6.28 14.29 13.81
N ILE A 60 -5.47 13.51 13.09
CA ILE A 60 -6.01 12.48 12.18
C ILE A 60 -6.68 11.34 12.94
N VAL A 61 -6.13 10.95 14.10
CA VAL A 61 -6.75 9.95 14.98
C VAL A 61 -8.08 10.43 15.47
N LYS A 62 -8.12 11.63 16.08
CA LYS A 62 -9.36 12.20 16.61
C LYS A 62 -10.44 12.31 15.53
N GLN A 63 -10.07 12.78 14.34
CA GLN A 63 -10.99 12.86 13.22
C GLN A 63 -11.50 11.46 12.83
N ALA A 64 -10.62 10.46 12.70
CA ALA A 64 -11.03 9.10 12.38
C ALA A 64 -11.95 8.49 13.45
N GLU A 65 -11.65 8.69 14.74
CA GLU A 65 -12.49 8.25 15.87
C GLU A 65 -13.89 8.86 15.78
N GLU A 66 -14.00 10.18 15.54
CA GLU A 66 -15.27 10.90 15.39
C GLU A 66 -16.06 10.47 14.14
N GLY A 67 -15.38 10.19 13.03
CA GLY A 67 -16.02 9.77 11.78
C GLY A 67 -16.50 8.32 11.79
N LEU A 68 -15.83 7.46 12.57
CA LEU A 68 -16.17 6.05 12.72
C LEU A 68 -17.07 5.78 13.92
N ASP A 69 -17.18 6.72 14.86
CA ASP A 69 -17.80 6.52 16.17
C ASP A 69 -17.16 5.34 16.95
N VAL A 70 -15.82 5.25 16.87
CA VAL A 70 -15.02 4.19 17.49
C VAL A 70 -13.77 4.79 18.10
N ALA A 71 -13.50 4.49 19.37
CA ALA A 71 -12.22 4.83 19.98
C ALA A 71 -11.13 3.92 19.42
N LEU A 72 -10.04 4.50 18.89
CA LEU A 72 -8.94 3.75 18.31
C LEU A 72 -7.90 3.32 19.35
N PHE A 73 -7.71 4.12 20.40
CA PHE A 73 -6.67 3.90 21.40
C PHE A 73 -7.16 3.95 22.84
N LEU A 74 -6.64 3.04 23.66
CA LEU A 74 -6.65 3.16 25.11
C LEU A 74 -5.46 4.01 25.56
N ARG A 75 -5.74 5.10 26.28
CA ARG A 75 -4.70 6.01 26.78
C ARG A 75 -4.25 5.58 28.17
N GLN A 76 -2.99 5.16 28.32
CA GLN A 76 -2.44 4.69 29.60
C GLN A 76 -1.49 5.70 30.26
N GLY A 77 -1.65 7.00 29.97
CA GLY A 77 -0.80 8.06 30.53
C GLY A 77 0.69 7.80 30.27
N ALA A 78 1.49 7.71 31.33
CA ALA A 78 2.93 7.46 31.26
C ALA A 78 3.31 6.11 30.60
N ARG A 79 2.38 5.14 30.54
CA ARG A 79 2.62 3.82 29.92
C ARG A 79 2.40 3.80 28.40
N GLY A 80 1.92 4.89 27.82
CA GLY A 80 1.75 5.03 26.38
C GLY A 80 0.32 4.76 25.88
N SER A 81 0.21 4.15 24.71
CA SER A 81 -1.05 3.92 24.00
C SER A 81 -1.07 2.52 23.39
N CYS A 82 -2.21 1.82 23.51
CA CYS A 82 -2.46 0.56 22.82
C CYS A 82 -3.80 0.64 22.08
N LEU A 83 -4.00 -0.23 21.08
CA LEU A 83 -5.26 -0.27 20.35
C LEU A 83 -6.40 -0.82 21.23
N THR A 84 -7.62 -0.35 20.97
CA THR A 84 -8.84 -1.02 21.42
C THR A 84 -9.07 -2.30 20.60
N GLU A 85 -9.90 -3.21 21.10
CA GLU A 85 -10.23 -4.44 20.35
C GLU A 85 -11.03 -4.12 19.09
N GLU A 86 -11.89 -3.09 19.13
CA GLU A 86 -12.63 -2.57 17.99
C GLU A 86 -11.67 -2.02 16.92
N ALA A 87 -10.63 -1.29 17.32
CA ALA A 87 -9.63 -0.77 16.39
C ALA A 87 -8.86 -1.90 15.70
N LYS A 88 -8.46 -2.94 16.44
CA LYS A 88 -7.79 -4.12 15.88
C LYS A 88 -8.67 -4.80 14.83
N ALA A 89 -9.93 -5.06 15.16
CA ALA A 89 -10.89 -5.65 14.23
C ALA A 89 -11.10 -4.80 12.97
N LEU A 90 -11.17 -3.47 13.11
CA LEU A 90 -11.30 -2.54 11.98
C LEU A 90 -10.05 -2.52 11.08
N ILE A 91 -8.85 -2.57 11.67
CA ILE A 91 -7.59 -2.64 10.92
C ILE A 91 -7.50 -3.96 10.15
N GLU A 92 -7.85 -5.07 10.78
CA GLU A 92 -7.90 -6.37 10.11
C GLU A 92 -8.89 -6.37 8.94
N LEU A 93 -10.09 -5.78 9.13
CA LEU A 93 -11.08 -5.60 8.07
C LEU A 93 -10.52 -4.73 6.93
N PHE A 94 -9.90 -3.60 7.25
CA PHE A 94 -9.28 -2.72 6.25
C PHE A 94 -8.26 -3.48 5.40
N ARG A 95 -7.33 -4.21 6.05
CA ARG A 95 -6.28 -4.96 5.37
C ARG A 95 -6.85 -6.11 4.54
N LYS A 96 -7.94 -6.75 4.99
CA LYS A 96 -8.66 -7.75 4.21
C LYS A 96 -9.25 -7.14 2.94
N VAL A 97 -9.99 -6.04 3.07
CA VAL A 97 -10.60 -5.34 1.94
C VAL A 97 -9.52 -4.87 0.95
N GLU A 98 -8.44 -4.25 1.43
CA GLU A 98 -7.30 -3.81 0.61
C GLU A 98 -6.68 -4.96 -0.21
N ARG A 99 -6.45 -6.12 0.41
CA ARG A 99 -5.93 -7.29 -0.32
C ARG A 99 -6.89 -7.79 -1.38
N GLU A 100 -8.17 -7.97 -1.03
CA GLU A 100 -9.17 -8.54 -1.95
C GLU A 100 -9.47 -7.59 -3.12
N THR A 101 -9.55 -6.28 -2.88
CA THR A 101 -9.78 -5.30 -3.94
C THR A 101 -8.57 -5.17 -4.86
N ASN A 102 -7.36 -5.13 -4.33
CA ASN A 102 -6.14 -5.11 -5.15
C ASN A 102 -5.99 -6.39 -5.97
N ALA A 103 -6.26 -7.56 -5.39
CA ALA A 103 -6.22 -8.82 -6.13
C ALA A 103 -7.24 -8.83 -7.28
N CYS A 104 -8.47 -8.36 -7.04
CA CYS A 104 -9.48 -8.25 -8.08
C CYS A 104 -9.07 -7.25 -9.18
N ALA A 105 -8.59 -6.06 -8.79
CA ALA A 105 -8.17 -5.03 -9.74
C ALA A 105 -7.02 -5.51 -10.63
N ASN A 106 -6.02 -6.18 -10.05
CA ASN A 106 -4.90 -6.73 -10.82
C ASN A 106 -5.34 -7.87 -11.73
N ARG A 107 -6.31 -8.71 -11.32
CA ARG A 107 -6.89 -9.73 -12.19
C ARG A 107 -7.59 -9.09 -13.40
N VAL A 108 -8.49 -8.12 -13.16
CA VAL A 108 -9.22 -7.41 -14.23
C VAL A 108 -8.26 -6.67 -15.16
N LEU A 109 -7.21 -6.05 -14.61
CA LEU A 109 -6.17 -5.38 -15.38
C LEU A 109 -5.48 -6.36 -16.34
N ARG A 110 -5.06 -7.52 -15.86
CA ARG A 110 -4.39 -8.54 -16.69
C ARG A 110 -5.30 -9.03 -17.81
N GLU A 111 -6.52 -9.44 -17.47
CA GLU A 111 -7.53 -9.88 -18.45
C GLU A 111 -7.76 -8.81 -19.53
N SER A 112 -7.87 -7.53 -19.12
CA SER A 112 -8.08 -6.42 -20.05
C SER A 112 -6.86 -6.09 -20.90
N LEU A 113 -5.64 -6.27 -20.37
CA LEU A 113 -4.41 -6.06 -21.11
C LEU A 113 -4.19 -7.15 -22.15
N ASP A 114 -4.45 -8.40 -21.79
CA ASP A 114 -4.36 -9.55 -22.70
C ASP A 114 -5.33 -9.36 -23.88
N ASP A 115 -6.58 -8.93 -23.61
CA ASP A 115 -7.57 -8.58 -24.64
C ASP A 115 -7.10 -7.47 -25.60
N LEU A 116 -6.39 -6.46 -25.09
CA LEU A 116 -5.88 -5.33 -25.90
C LEU A 116 -4.68 -5.74 -26.75
N VAL A 117 -3.86 -6.65 -26.22
CA VAL A 117 -2.74 -7.26 -26.92
C VAL A 117 -3.23 -8.17 -28.05
N ASP A 118 -4.24 -9.00 -27.80
CA ASP A 118 -4.84 -9.89 -28.80
C ASP A 118 -5.49 -9.11 -29.95
N LYS A 119 -6.06 -7.93 -29.65
CA LYS A 119 -6.60 -7.00 -30.65
C LYS A 119 -5.52 -6.23 -31.42
N GLY A 120 -4.25 -6.43 -31.10
CA GLY A 120 -3.12 -5.73 -31.72
C GLY A 120 -3.07 -4.23 -31.38
N VAL A 121 -3.83 -3.78 -30.38
CA VAL A 121 -3.88 -2.36 -29.96
C VAL A 121 -2.62 -2.00 -29.18
N LEU A 122 -2.16 -2.92 -28.32
CA LEU A 122 -0.92 -2.81 -27.58
C LEU A 122 0.08 -3.83 -28.11
N SER A 123 1.31 -3.41 -28.40
CA SER A 123 2.38 -4.35 -28.72
C SER A 123 3.01 -4.90 -27.44
N HIS A 124 3.39 -6.18 -27.49
CA HIS A 124 4.41 -6.70 -26.59
C HIS A 124 5.72 -5.97 -26.92
N ALA A 125 6.03 -4.89 -26.20
CA ALA A 125 7.40 -4.43 -26.09
C ALA A 125 8.15 -5.58 -25.42
N SER A 126 8.81 -6.43 -26.22
CA SER A 126 9.94 -7.19 -25.72
C SER A 126 10.92 -6.17 -25.18
N ALA A 127 11.47 -6.41 -23.99
CA ALA A 127 12.68 -5.72 -23.58
C ALA A 127 13.69 -5.71 -24.74
N PRO A 128 14.51 -4.66 -24.92
CA PRO A 128 15.53 -4.67 -25.95
C PRO A 128 16.36 -5.94 -25.82
N ASP A 129 16.59 -6.60 -26.95
CA ASP A 129 17.52 -7.71 -27.15
C ASP A 129 18.88 -7.45 -26.46
N LEU A 130 18.98 -7.68 -25.15
CA LEU A 130 20.26 -7.68 -24.45
C LEU A 130 20.89 -9.07 -24.40
N GLU A 131 20.20 -10.11 -24.90
CA GLU A 131 20.71 -11.49 -24.87
C GLU A 131 21.04 -12.11 -26.25
N LYS A 132 20.98 -11.37 -27.37
CA LYS A 132 21.38 -11.94 -28.67
C LYS A 132 22.22 -11.00 -29.53
N LYS A 133 23.46 -10.74 -29.09
CA LYS A 133 24.69 -10.68 -29.92
C LYS A 133 25.87 -10.24 -29.05
N ALA A 134 26.63 -11.19 -28.52
CA ALA A 134 28.02 -10.90 -28.28
C ALA A 134 28.66 -10.66 -29.65
N THR A 135 29.16 -9.46 -29.92
CA THR A 135 29.99 -9.21 -31.11
C THR A 135 31.22 -10.13 -31.04
N PRO A 136 31.74 -10.61 -32.19
CA PRO A 136 32.94 -11.45 -32.20
C PRO A 136 34.12 -10.86 -31.41
N GLU A 137 34.20 -9.52 -31.34
CA GLU A 137 35.18 -8.77 -30.56
C GLU A 137 35.03 -8.96 -29.05
N LEU A 138 33.81 -8.99 -28.52
CA LEU A 138 33.57 -9.19 -27.09
C LEU A 138 33.91 -10.64 -26.68
N ILE A 139 33.59 -11.61 -27.55
CA ILE A 139 33.96 -13.02 -27.36
C ILE A 139 35.49 -13.17 -27.39
N ALA A 140 36.19 -12.45 -28.28
CA ALA A 140 37.65 -12.47 -28.35
C ALA A 140 38.29 -11.83 -27.11
N GLN A 141 37.74 -10.73 -26.60
CA GLN A 141 38.24 -10.06 -25.39
C GLN A 141 38.08 -10.91 -24.13
N VAL A 142 36.94 -11.59 -23.96
CA VAL A 142 36.73 -12.49 -22.82
C VAL A 142 37.70 -13.68 -22.87
N ARG A 143 37.95 -14.25 -24.06
CA ARG A 143 38.93 -15.32 -24.24
C ARG A 143 40.38 -14.88 -24.02
N ALA A 144 40.71 -13.63 -24.32
CA ALA A 144 42.05 -13.07 -24.07
C ALA A 144 42.32 -12.81 -22.57
N LEU A 145 41.27 -12.68 -21.75
CA LEU A 145 41.37 -12.48 -20.30
C LEU A 145 41.43 -13.79 -19.49
N GLY A 146 41.28 -14.96 -20.14
CA GLY A 146 41.56 -16.26 -19.53
C GLY A 146 40.61 -16.70 -18.40
N LEU A 147 39.36 -16.21 -18.39
CA LEU A 147 38.28 -16.72 -17.53
C LEU A 147 37.58 -17.93 -18.15
#